data_AF-A0A165MJV9-F1
#
_entry.id   AF-A0A165MJV9-F1
#
_cell.length_a   1.000
_cell.length_b   1.000
_cell.length_c   1.000
_cell.angle_alpha   90.00
_cell.angle_beta   90.00
_cell.angle_gamma   90.00
#
_symmetry.space_group_name_H-M   'P 1'
#
loop_
_entity.id
_entity.type
_entity.pdbx_description
1 polymer ?
#
loop_
_entity_poly.entity_id
_entity_poly.type
_entity_poly.pdbx_seq_one_letter_code
_entity_poly.pdbx_strand_id
1 'polypeptide(L)'
;MANSRQHDYRRYPKWMRGIQADVAAWEQDTRDGVYGLDSEEIFWRDLHPFLLERGYRLRPRYTPGWTPSWIGTDINPTYMEDSHAILLPGVMDARREDRSTVAIKWIPDEFHTRNEIDILRYLASDALRDDPRNHACPLLDTFSHPTISAGIFTVSPWLGTLINYPIRYV
;
A
#
# COMPACT_ATOMS: atom_id res chain seq x y z
N MET A 1 6.72 0.15 -26.76
CA MET A 1 6.14 -1.22 -26.70
C MET A 1 4.66 -1.08 -26.34
N ALA A 2 3.78 -1.88 -26.94
CA ALA A 2 2.36 -1.86 -26.57
C ALA A 2 2.17 -2.38 -25.14
N ASN A 3 1.28 -1.76 -24.36
CA ASN A 3 1.01 -2.18 -22.98
C ASN A 3 0.32 -3.56 -22.98
N SER A 4 0.92 -4.54 -22.32
CA SER A 4 0.45 -5.94 -22.33
C SER A 4 -0.95 -6.12 -21.74
N ARG A 5 -1.42 -5.18 -20.89
CA ARG A 5 -2.75 -5.22 -20.28
C ARG A 5 -3.88 -4.91 -21.27
N GLN A 6 -3.57 -4.27 -22.40
CA GLN A 6 -4.59 -3.87 -23.39
C GLN A 6 -5.44 -5.05 -23.87
N HIS A 7 -4.88 -6.26 -23.93
CA HIS A 7 -5.61 -7.45 -24.38
C HIS A 7 -6.04 -8.39 -23.24
N ASP A 8 -5.82 -8.02 -21.97
CA ASP A 8 -6.24 -8.82 -20.81
C ASP A 8 -7.73 -8.59 -20.48
N TYR A 9 -8.61 -9.13 -21.32
CA TYR A 9 -10.06 -9.05 -21.12
C TYR A 9 -10.57 -9.98 -19.99
N ARG A 10 -9.75 -10.93 -19.53
CA ARG A 10 -10.09 -11.77 -18.39
C ARG A 10 -10.03 -10.95 -17.10
N ARG A 11 -9.01 -10.11 -16.96
CA ARG A 11 -8.84 -9.23 -15.80
C ARG A 11 -9.61 -7.93 -15.95
N TYR A 12 -9.60 -7.34 -17.14
CA TYR A 12 -10.22 -6.06 -17.46
C TYR A 12 -11.27 -6.26 -18.57
N PRO A 13 -12.46 -6.79 -18.23
CA PRO A 13 -13.54 -7.03 -19.19
C PRO A 13 -14.02 -5.74 -19.87
N LYS A 14 -14.81 -5.89 -20.94
CA LYS A 14 -15.25 -4.76 -21.79
C LYS A 14 -15.93 -3.62 -21.04
N TRP A 15 -16.66 -3.91 -19.96
CA TRP A 15 -17.35 -2.88 -19.18
C TRP A 15 -16.42 -2.01 -18.31
N MET A 16 -15.16 -2.43 -18.12
CA MET A 16 -14.13 -1.63 -17.45
C MET A 16 -13.37 -0.69 -18.40
N ARG A 17 -13.75 -0.65 -19.68
CA ARG A 17 -13.00 0.04 -20.73
C ARG A 17 -13.81 1.19 -21.31
N GLY A 18 -13.12 2.24 -21.75
CA GLY A 18 -13.70 3.47 -22.28
C GLY A 18 -13.69 3.53 -23.80
N ILE A 19 -14.47 4.47 -24.34
CA ILE A 19 -14.35 4.87 -25.73
C ILE A 19 -13.15 5.82 -25.91
N GLN A 20 -12.78 6.14 -27.14
CA GLN A 20 -11.62 7.00 -27.45
C GLN A 20 -11.66 8.35 -26.72
N ALA A 21 -12.85 8.94 -26.55
CA ALA A 21 -13.02 10.19 -25.81
C ALA A 21 -12.68 10.03 -24.31
N ASP A 22 -13.08 8.92 -23.69
CA ASP A 22 -12.76 8.63 -22.28
C ASP A 22 -11.25 8.43 -22.11
N VAL A 23 -10.62 7.68 -23.03
CA VAL A 23 -9.17 7.44 -22.99
C VAL A 23 -8.39 8.75 -23.10
N ALA A 24 -8.79 9.64 -24.02
CA ALA A 24 -8.17 10.94 -24.17
C ALA A 24 -8.32 11.80 -22.91
N ALA A 25 -9.48 11.73 -22.23
CA ALA A 25 -9.70 12.41 -20.96
C ALA A 25 -8.80 11.85 -19.85
N TRP A 26 -8.72 10.52 -19.68
CA TRP A 26 -7.85 9.89 -18.68
C TRP A 26 -6.36 10.16 -18.91
N GLU A 27 -5.92 10.20 -20.17
CA GLU A 27 -4.56 10.61 -20.52
C GLU A 27 -4.30 12.07 -20.14
N GLN A 28 -5.29 12.95 -20.33
CA GLN A 28 -5.18 14.35 -19.93
C GLN A 28 -5.13 14.48 -18.41
N ASP A 29 -6.03 13.84 -17.67
CA ASP A 29 -6.02 13.79 -16.20
C ASP A 29 -4.68 13.28 -15.66
N THR A 30 -4.10 12.28 -16.33
CA THR A 30 -2.78 11.74 -15.99
C THR A 30 -1.67 12.78 -16.20
N ARG A 31 -1.72 13.54 -17.31
CA ARG A 31 -0.77 14.64 -17.57
C ARG A 31 -0.93 15.79 -16.57
N ASP A 32 -2.17 16.06 -16.15
CA ASP A 32 -2.50 17.11 -15.20
C ASP A 32 -2.20 16.73 -13.74
N GLY A 33 -1.73 15.50 -13.51
CA GLY A 33 -1.28 15.05 -12.20
C GLY A 33 -2.39 14.57 -11.27
N VAL A 34 -3.60 14.32 -11.77
CA VAL A 34 -4.75 13.82 -11.00
C VAL A 34 -4.40 12.54 -10.22
N TYR A 35 -3.54 11.70 -10.80
CA TYR A 35 -3.08 10.44 -10.20
C TYR A 35 -1.68 10.53 -9.58
N GLY A 36 -1.14 11.74 -9.43
CA GLY A 36 0.13 11.99 -8.76
C GLY A 36 0.13 11.49 -7.32
N LEU A 37 1.32 11.28 -6.76
CA LEU A 37 1.47 10.91 -5.35
C LEU A 37 1.28 12.16 -4.49
N ASP A 38 0.45 12.06 -3.45
CA ASP A 38 0.39 13.07 -2.39
C ASP A 38 1.62 13.01 -1.45
N SER A 39 1.68 13.88 -0.45
CA SER A 39 2.80 13.96 0.50
C SER A 39 3.03 12.67 1.27
N GLU A 40 1.96 11.97 1.62
CA GLU A 40 1.96 10.77 2.43
C GLU A 40 2.33 9.55 1.57
N GLU A 41 1.88 9.51 0.32
CA GLU A 41 2.34 8.54 -0.68
C GLU A 41 3.82 8.73 -1.05
N ILE A 42 4.30 9.98 -1.10
CA ILE A 42 5.72 10.30 -1.29
C ILE A 42 6.56 9.73 -0.13
N PHE A 43 6.11 9.88 1.11
CA PHE A 43 6.77 9.30 2.29
C PHE A 43 6.98 7.78 2.13
N TRP A 44 5.94 7.06 1.72
CA TRP A 44 6.05 5.61 1.50
C TRP A 44 6.89 5.23 0.29
N ARG A 45 6.82 5.99 -0.81
CA ARG A 45 7.67 5.80 -1.99
C ARG A 45 9.14 5.89 -1.62
N ASP A 46 9.51 6.91 -0.86
CA ASP A 46 10.91 7.16 -0.49
C ASP A 46 11.44 6.11 0.50
N LEU A 47 10.55 5.45 1.25
CA LEU A 47 10.86 4.31 2.10
C LEU A 47 10.90 2.97 1.38
N HIS A 48 10.38 2.86 0.16
CA HIS A 48 10.28 1.60 -0.55
C HIS A 48 11.62 0.83 -0.65
N PRO A 49 12.78 1.45 -0.98
CA PRO A 49 14.05 0.74 -1.03
C PRO A 49 14.43 0.10 0.32
N PHE A 50 14.27 0.84 1.42
CA PHE A 50 14.55 0.35 2.78
C PHE A 50 13.61 -0.79 3.18
N LEU A 51 12.32 -0.66 2.88
CA LEU A 51 11.34 -1.71 3.16
C LEU A 51 11.62 -2.96 2.34
N LEU A 52 12.02 -2.80 1.08
CA LEU A 52 12.39 -3.91 0.20
C LEU A 52 13.59 -4.69 0.72
N GLU A 53 14.63 -4.00 1.22
CA GLU A 53 15.80 -4.64 1.87
C GLU A 53 15.41 -5.44 3.13
N ARG A 54 14.33 -5.03 3.81
CA ARG A 54 13.76 -5.76 4.96
C ARG A 54 12.82 -6.90 4.56
N GLY A 55 12.64 -7.15 3.27
CA GLY A 55 11.76 -8.19 2.75
C GLY A 55 10.30 -7.77 2.62
N TYR A 56 10.00 -6.46 2.66
CA TYR A 56 8.67 -5.89 2.48
C TYR A 56 8.57 -5.11 1.16
N ARG A 57 7.95 -5.73 0.15
CA ARG A 57 7.71 -5.09 -1.14
C ARG A 57 6.41 -4.29 -1.10
N LEU A 58 6.45 -3.02 -1.48
CA LEU A 58 5.24 -2.20 -1.61
C LEU A 58 4.58 -2.39 -2.99
N ARG A 59 3.35 -1.87 -3.14
CA ARG A 59 2.68 -1.80 -4.45
C ARG A 59 3.56 -1.06 -5.48
N PRO A 60 3.49 -1.43 -6.77
CA PRO A 60 4.27 -0.79 -7.83
C PRO A 60 4.18 0.74 -7.88
N ARG A 61 3.04 1.33 -7.47
CA ARG A 61 2.81 2.78 -7.37
C ARG A 61 3.88 3.51 -6.54
N TYR A 62 4.39 2.85 -5.50
CA TYR A 62 5.38 3.42 -4.57
C TYR A 62 6.82 3.07 -4.96
N THR A 63 7.04 2.55 -6.17
CA THR A 63 8.39 2.35 -6.70
C THR A 63 8.90 3.62 -7.38
N PRO A 64 10.15 4.05 -7.14
CA PRO A 64 10.76 5.16 -7.89
C PRO A 64 10.67 4.93 -9.40
N GLY A 65 10.20 5.93 -10.16
CA GLY A 65 10.01 5.82 -11.60
C GLY A 65 8.73 5.09 -12.04
N TRP A 66 7.79 4.83 -11.13
CA TRP A 66 6.47 4.28 -11.47
C TRP A 66 5.79 5.08 -12.60
N THR A 67 5.14 4.34 -13.51
CA THR A 67 4.32 4.88 -14.59
C THR A 67 2.93 4.26 -14.48
N PRO A 68 1.84 5.06 -14.58
CA PRO A 68 0.50 4.54 -14.46
C PRO A 68 0.18 3.37 -15.39
N SER A 69 -0.39 2.30 -14.83
CA SER A 69 -0.55 1.03 -15.54
C SER A 69 -1.57 1.05 -16.69
N TRP A 70 -2.43 2.07 -16.75
CA TRP A 70 -3.42 2.27 -17.81
C TRP A 70 -2.87 2.99 -19.05
N ILE A 71 -1.67 3.57 -19.00
CA ILE A 71 -1.10 4.28 -20.16
C ILE A 71 -0.95 3.31 -21.34
N GLY A 72 -1.44 3.71 -22.51
CA GLY A 72 -1.47 2.88 -23.71
C GLY A 72 -2.52 1.76 -23.67
N THR A 73 -3.53 1.89 -22.82
CA THR A 73 -4.70 1.01 -22.78
C THR A 73 -6.00 1.82 -22.82
N ASP A 74 -7.12 1.14 -23.10
CA ASP A 74 -8.47 1.68 -22.97
C ASP A 74 -9.13 1.35 -21.62
N ILE A 75 -8.35 0.91 -20.63
CA ILE A 75 -8.86 0.50 -19.31
C ILE A 75 -9.08 1.74 -18.45
N ASN A 76 -10.27 1.87 -17.86
CA ASN A 76 -10.59 2.97 -16.97
C ASN A 76 -9.68 2.93 -15.72
N PRO A 77 -8.94 4.01 -15.43
CA PRO A 77 -8.04 4.08 -14.28
C PRO A 77 -8.70 3.69 -12.97
N THR A 78 -10.00 3.97 -12.78
CA THR A 78 -10.75 3.66 -11.54
C THR A 78 -10.71 2.17 -11.15
N TYR A 79 -10.49 1.28 -12.11
CA TYR A 79 -10.36 -0.17 -11.87
C TYR A 79 -8.92 -0.64 -11.71
N MET A 80 -7.95 0.27 -11.76
CA MET A 80 -6.53 -0.03 -11.63
C MET A 80 -6.07 0.21 -10.20
N GLU A 81 -5.37 -0.76 -9.63
CA GLU A 81 -4.91 -0.73 -8.24
C GLU A 81 -3.95 0.44 -7.95
N ASP A 82 -3.17 0.85 -8.95
CA ASP A 82 -2.21 1.94 -8.88
C ASP A 82 -2.80 3.32 -9.23
N SER A 83 -4.12 3.43 -9.45
CA SER A 83 -4.80 4.73 -9.55
C SER A 83 -5.24 5.29 -8.20
N HIS A 84 -5.29 4.45 -7.17
CA HIS A 84 -5.88 4.78 -5.88
C HIS A 84 -4.80 5.20 -4.89
N ALA A 85 -5.01 6.38 -4.29
CA ALA A 85 -4.21 6.88 -3.19
C ALA A 85 -4.37 6.02 -1.93
N ILE A 86 -3.49 6.23 -0.94
CA ILE A 86 -3.65 5.63 0.38
C ILE A 86 -4.85 6.22 1.12
N LEU A 87 -5.68 5.36 1.72
CA LEU A 87 -6.80 5.81 2.55
C LEU A 87 -6.34 6.24 3.95
N LEU A 88 -5.34 5.53 4.48
CA LEU A 88 -4.78 5.77 5.81
C LEU A 88 -3.32 6.22 5.65
N PRO A 89 -3.02 7.52 5.82
CA PRO A 89 -1.68 8.09 5.69
C PRO A 89 -0.56 7.29 6.36
N GLY A 90 -0.81 6.82 7.58
CA GLY A 90 0.18 6.11 8.41
C GLY A 90 0.23 4.61 8.19
N VAL A 91 -0.53 4.03 7.26
CA VAL A 91 -0.59 2.57 7.05
C VAL A 91 -0.41 2.22 5.58
N MET A 92 0.50 1.29 5.31
CA MET A 92 0.80 0.80 3.97
C MET A 92 0.73 -0.73 3.91
N ASP A 93 0.15 -1.26 2.85
CA ASP A 93 0.19 -2.69 2.55
C ASP A 93 1.52 -3.09 1.92
N ALA A 94 2.05 -4.24 2.33
CA ALA A 94 3.30 -4.79 1.80
C ALA A 94 3.24 -6.31 1.64
N ARG A 95 4.06 -6.83 0.74
CA ARG A 95 4.22 -8.26 0.48
C ARG A 95 5.53 -8.75 1.03
N ARG A 96 5.45 -9.83 1.81
CA ARG A 96 6.61 -10.56 2.31
C ARG A 96 7.12 -11.56 1.27
N GLU A 97 8.34 -12.04 1.45
CA GLU A 97 8.95 -13.07 0.59
C GLU A 97 8.10 -14.35 0.49
N ASP A 98 7.43 -14.73 1.60
CA ASP A 98 6.52 -15.89 1.69
C ASP A 98 5.17 -15.68 0.96
N ARG A 99 5.01 -14.54 0.29
CA ARG A 99 3.82 -14.06 -0.40
C ARG A 99 2.63 -13.68 0.50
N SER A 100 2.82 -13.60 1.82
CA SER A 100 1.80 -13.06 2.72
C SER A 100 1.72 -11.53 2.61
N THR A 101 0.51 -10.98 2.66
CA THR A 101 0.29 -9.54 2.75
C THR A 101 0.28 -9.11 4.22
N VAL A 102 0.94 -8.01 4.53
CA VAL A 102 0.99 -7.39 5.86
C VAL A 102 0.60 -5.92 5.77
N ALA A 103 0.19 -5.36 6.92
CA ALA A 103 0.07 -3.93 7.11
C ALA A 103 1.31 -3.42 7.86
N ILE A 104 1.96 -2.41 7.30
CA ILE A 104 3.06 -1.66 7.93
C ILE A 104 2.48 -0.33 8.38
N LYS A 105 2.54 -0.05 9.67
CA LYS A 105 2.08 1.23 10.24
C LYS A 105 3.27 2.03 10.76
N TRP A 106 3.35 3.30 10.37
CA TRP A 106 4.23 4.28 10.99
C TRP A 106 3.58 4.84 12.25
N ILE A 107 4.29 4.75 13.38
CA ILE A 107 3.89 5.33 14.66
C ILE A 107 4.93 6.42 14.98
N PRO A 108 4.62 7.71 14.76
CA PRO A 108 5.52 8.79 15.12
C PRO A 108 5.68 8.87 16.64
N ASP A 109 6.81 9.36 17.12
CA ASP A 109 7.00 9.64 18.56
C ASP A 109 6.33 10.98 18.93
N GLU A 110 5.02 10.91 19.20
CA GLU A 110 4.20 12.05 19.57
C GLU A 110 3.36 11.77 20.81
N PHE A 111 2.85 12.82 21.45
CA PHE A 111 2.04 12.69 22.67
C PHE A 111 0.85 11.74 22.50
N HIS A 112 0.23 11.72 21.31
CA HIS A 112 -0.96 10.92 21.03
C HIS A 112 -0.66 9.44 20.69
N THR A 113 0.60 9.09 20.40
CA THR A 113 1.06 7.75 19.98
C THR A 113 2.10 7.13 20.92
N ARG A 114 2.62 7.88 21.89
CA ARG A 114 3.71 7.47 22.81
C ARG A 114 3.53 6.11 23.49
N ASN A 115 2.29 5.69 23.75
CA ASN A 115 1.98 4.42 24.42
C ASN A 115 1.60 3.29 23.45
N GLU A 116 1.44 3.60 22.16
CA GLU A 116 0.85 2.66 21.20
C GLU A 116 1.70 1.39 21.05
N ILE A 117 3.02 1.55 20.89
CA ILE A 117 3.93 0.42 20.76
C ILE A 117 3.98 -0.44 22.03
N ASP A 118 3.93 0.17 23.21
CA ASP A 118 3.98 -0.55 24.49
C ASP A 118 2.70 -1.35 24.72
N ILE A 119 1.55 -0.79 24.35
CA ILE A 119 0.26 -1.51 24.36
C ILE A 119 0.31 -2.69 23.37
N LEU A 120 0.80 -2.48 22.15
CA LEU A 120 0.91 -3.55 21.15
C LEU A 120 1.84 -4.67 21.62
N ARG A 121 3.00 -4.33 22.22
CA ARG A 121 3.93 -5.32 22.79
C ARG A 121 3.34 -6.07 23.97
N TYR A 122 2.61 -5.38 24.85
CA TYR A 122 1.91 -6.03 25.96
C TYR A 122 0.89 -7.04 25.45
N LEU A 123 0.03 -6.64 24.52
CA LEU A 123 -0.97 -7.52 23.90
C LEU A 123 -0.36 -8.67 23.09
N ALA A 124 0.85 -8.49 22.56
CA ALA A 124 1.60 -9.52 21.84
C ALA A 124 2.50 -10.39 22.74
N SER A 125 2.56 -10.13 24.05
CA SER A 125 3.37 -10.91 24.99
C SER A 125 2.93 -12.37 25.06
N ASP A 126 3.85 -13.30 25.33
CA ASP A 126 3.52 -14.73 25.40
C ASP A 126 2.40 -15.03 26.41
N ALA A 127 2.36 -14.30 27.53
CA ALA A 127 1.32 -14.45 28.56
C ALA A 127 -0.09 -14.10 28.05
N LEU A 128 -0.22 -13.12 27.15
CA LEU A 128 -1.51 -12.69 26.61
C LEU A 128 -1.83 -13.32 25.25
N ARG A 129 -0.84 -13.77 24.48
CA ARG A 129 -1.07 -14.39 23.17
C ARG A 129 -1.87 -15.68 23.28
N ASP A 130 -1.66 -16.43 24.36
CA ASP A 130 -2.35 -17.71 24.61
C ASP A 130 -3.66 -17.52 25.40
N ASP A 131 -4.00 -16.30 25.82
CA ASP A 131 -5.26 -16.00 26.50
C ASP A 131 -6.40 -15.95 25.47
N PRO A 132 -7.43 -16.81 25.57
CA PRO A 132 -8.53 -16.86 24.60
C PRO A 132 -9.39 -15.60 24.58
N ARG A 133 -9.23 -14.68 25.54
CA ARG A 133 -9.92 -13.38 25.55
C ARG A 133 -9.19 -12.35 24.70
N ASN A 134 -7.91 -12.56 24.42
CA ASN A 134 -7.11 -11.65 23.64
C ASN A 134 -7.34 -11.86 22.14
N HIS A 135 -8.03 -10.92 21.51
CA HIS A 135 -8.27 -10.88 20.07
C HIS A 135 -7.47 -9.75 19.39
N ALA A 136 -6.40 -9.28 20.04
CA ALA A 136 -5.56 -8.24 19.48
C ALA A 136 -4.89 -8.71 18.18
N CYS A 137 -4.71 -7.77 17.25
CA CYS A 137 -3.96 -8.05 16.03
C CYS A 137 -2.51 -8.42 16.39
N PRO A 138 -1.96 -9.53 15.86
CA PRO A 138 -0.58 -9.91 16.14
C PRO A 138 0.43 -8.86 15.70
N LEU A 139 1.46 -8.65 16.53
CA LEU A 139 2.64 -7.84 16.19
C LEU A 139 3.71 -8.76 15.59
N LEU A 140 3.93 -8.66 14.27
CA LEU A 140 4.83 -9.54 13.53
C LEU A 140 6.29 -9.04 13.54
N ASP A 141 6.48 -7.73 13.43
CA ASP A 141 7.81 -7.10 13.37
C ASP A 141 7.71 -5.64 13.84
N THR A 142 8.84 -5.10 14.31
CA THR A 142 8.99 -3.69 14.68
C THR A 142 10.37 -3.19 14.31
N PHE A 143 10.46 -1.98 13.73
CA PHE A 143 11.75 -1.40 13.35
C PHE A 143 11.71 0.12 13.28
N SER A 144 12.86 0.75 13.49
CA SER A 144 13.00 2.20 13.38
C SER A 144 13.05 2.66 11.93
N HIS A 145 12.72 3.93 11.71
CA HIS A 145 12.97 4.57 10.42
C HIS A 145 14.47 4.65 10.14
N PRO A 146 14.92 4.56 8.87
CA PRO A 146 16.33 4.65 8.52
C PRO A 146 16.98 6.01 8.80
N THR A 147 16.18 7.06 9.09
CA THR A 147 16.65 8.45 9.19
C THR A 147 15.91 9.26 10.25
N ILE A 148 14.62 8.98 10.49
CA ILE A 148 13.80 9.65 11.51
C ILE A 148 13.82 8.81 12.79
N SER A 149 14.61 9.21 13.78
CA SER A 149 14.68 8.48 15.06
C SER A 149 13.41 8.59 15.92
N ALA A 150 12.54 9.57 15.63
CA ALA A 150 11.33 9.88 16.38
C ALA A 150 10.12 9.07 15.87
N GLY A 151 10.16 7.75 16.06
CA GLY A 151 9.04 6.86 15.76
C GLY A 151 9.46 5.43 15.48
N ILE A 152 8.47 4.58 15.26
CA ILE A 152 8.66 3.15 15.01
C ILE A 152 7.66 2.65 13.96
N PHE A 153 8.11 1.77 13.09
CA PHE A 153 7.25 0.97 12.25
C PHE A 153 6.80 -0.27 13.00
N THR A 154 5.53 -0.62 12.84
CA THR A 154 4.95 -1.88 13.29
C THR A 154 4.41 -2.64 12.11
N VAL A 155 4.55 -3.96 12.13
CA VAL A 155 4.03 -4.86 11.09
C VAL A 155 3.02 -5.79 11.72
N SER A 156 1.87 -5.94 11.07
CA SER A 156 0.80 -6.81 11.51
C SER A 156 0.18 -7.58 10.32
N PRO A 157 -0.52 -8.70 10.55
CA PRO A 157 -1.21 -9.40 9.48
C PRO A 157 -2.19 -8.48 8.75
N TRP A 158 -2.32 -8.66 7.44
CA TRP A 158 -3.36 -7.97 6.69
C TRP A 158 -4.75 -8.53 7.02
N LEU A 159 -5.50 -7.83 7.89
CA LEU A 159 -6.81 -8.28 8.37
C LEU A 159 -7.98 -7.96 7.43
N GLY A 160 -7.72 -7.32 6.30
CA GLY A 160 -8.74 -6.99 5.33
C GLY A 160 -8.41 -5.75 4.53
N THR A 161 -9.17 -5.56 3.46
CA THR A 161 -8.95 -4.49 2.49
C THR A 161 -9.31 -3.12 3.07
N LEU A 162 -8.31 -2.26 3.27
CA LEU A 162 -8.49 -0.83 3.58
C LEU A 162 -9.17 -0.06 2.42
N ILE A 163 -9.17 -0.61 1.21
CA ILE A 163 -9.76 -0.03 -0.01
C ILE A 163 -10.71 -1.05 -0.60
N ASN A 164 -11.87 -0.67 -1.15
CA ASN A 164 -12.86 -1.59 -1.76
C ASN A 164 -12.37 -2.42 -2.97
N TYR A 165 -11.07 -2.44 -3.26
CA TYR A 165 -10.46 -3.23 -4.32
C TYR A 165 -9.55 -4.32 -3.73
N PRO A 166 -9.62 -5.55 -4.27
CA PRO A 166 -8.69 -6.60 -3.90
C PRO A 166 -7.29 -6.17 -4.32
N ILE A 167 -6.41 -6.00 -3.34
CA ILE A 167 -5.00 -5.73 -3.56
C ILE A 167 -4.39 -6.99 -4.17
N ARG A 168 -4.13 -6.96 -5.48
CA ARG A 168 -3.67 -8.11 -6.27
C ARG A 168 -2.19 -8.00 -6.63
N TYR A 169 -1.60 -6.82 -6.51
CA TYR A 169 -0.22 -6.54 -6.86
C TYR A 169 0.54 -5.94 -5.67
N VAL A 170 0.66 -6.73 -4.60
CA VAL A 170 1.75 -6.59 -3.63
C VAL A 170 2.75 -7.69 -3.89
#